data_AF-A0A9D1EWC3-F1
#
_entry.id   AF-A0A9D1EWC3-F1
#
_cell.length_a   1.000
_cell.length_b   1.000
_cell.length_c   1.000
_cell.angle_alpha   90.00
_cell.angle_beta   90.00
_cell.angle_gamma   90.00
#
_symmetry.space_group_name_H-M   'P 1'
#
loop_
_entity.id
_entity.type
_entity.pdbx_description
1 polymer ?
#
loop_
_entity_poly.entity_id
_entity_poly.type
_entity_poly.pdbx_seq_one_letter_code
_entity_poly.pdbx_strand_id
1 'polypeptide(L)'
;MNFPINSASENKKYLTVPSKTAVQNDIPKNPPPAAKKQNNSSTKIWSGLGALAVIGIASVAIYRARSNKSETLNPVQDTKQIIKDLKVKIKTDYLNRKAEILNAHKKDSVDENEIKKYIDMKQEASDSIKTVLKNLQQDSEWQELRKIRKSLLKTLCSDKNGEQNNIASKKIELINNILTCKLHPEQIQAFKDNTLMDISDAAEIVRKPFNTIKEFEKEYAAKQKYEFEFNLDDKLFFTNCNLSLRDIFPEEMKKYDFAKEKISELKLEPKRKLHEKLTKLAEEFHSCEDVKKLKNLNGTDKQTSPVIA
;
A
#
# COMPACT_ATOMS: atom_id res chain seq x y z
N MET A 1 -3.50 -39.25 -13.70
CA MET A 1 -2.63 -39.06 -12.52
C MET A 1 -3.02 -37.74 -11.85
N ASN A 2 -3.61 -37.81 -10.66
CA ASN A 2 -4.02 -36.63 -9.88
C ASN A 2 -2.80 -36.00 -9.21
N PHE A 3 -2.60 -34.70 -9.40
CA PHE A 3 -1.65 -33.92 -8.60
C PHE A 3 -2.41 -33.08 -7.56
N PRO A 4 -2.02 -33.16 -6.28
CA PRO A 4 -2.72 -32.51 -5.18
C PRO A 4 -2.50 -31.00 -5.18
N ILE A 5 -3.58 -30.24 -4.99
CA ILE A 5 -3.56 -28.81 -4.68
C ILE A 5 -3.19 -28.68 -3.19
N ASN A 6 -1.91 -28.58 -2.89
CA ASN A 6 -1.45 -28.24 -1.54
C ASN A 6 -1.19 -26.74 -1.40
N SER A 7 -2.07 -26.12 -0.61
CA SER A 7 -1.85 -25.04 0.35
C SER A 7 -1.06 -23.78 -0.06
N ALA A 8 -1.81 -22.69 -0.19
CA ALA A 8 -1.32 -21.31 -0.22
C ALA A 8 -0.80 -20.85 1.17
N SER A 9 0.31 -21.41 1.65
CA SER A 9 0.89 -21.02 2.96
C SER A 9 2.41 -20.87 3.05
N GLU A 10 3.13 -20.61 1.94
CA GLU A 10 4.59 -20.42 1.98
C GLU A 10 5.13 -19.04 1.54
N ASN A 11 4.29 -18.01 1.43
CA ASN A 11 4.76 -16.64 1.18
C ASN A 11 4.88 -15.78 2.46
N LYS A 12 5.51 -16.31 3.51
CA LYS A 12 5.84 -15.57 4.75
C LYS A 12 7.33 -15.21 4.92
N LYS A 13 8.18 -15.38 3.89
CA LYS A 13 9.63 -15.06 3.99
C LYS A 13 10.06 -13.69 3.44
N TYR A 14 9.13 -12.84 2.99
CA TYR A 14 9.47 -11.51 2.45
C TYR A 14 8.84 -10.32 3.20
N LEU A 15 8.41 -10.52 4.46
CA LEU A 15 8.21 -9.40 5.38
C LEU A 15 9.57 -9.03 6.00
N THR A 16 10.40 -8.33 5.24
CA THR A 16 11.54 -7.61 5.81
C THR A 16 11.01 -6.40 6.56
N VAL A 17 11.16 -6.47 7.88
CA VAL A 17 11.04 -5.35 8.81
C VAL A 17 12.06 -4.28 8.41
N PRO A 18 11.76 -2.96 8.45
CA PRO A 18 12.78 -1.95 8.27
C PRO A 18 13.75 -2.00 9.45
N SER A 19 15.01 -2.41 9.23
CA SER A 19 16.06 -2.26 10.22
C SER A 19 16.45 -0.79 10.32
N LYS A 20 16.40 -0.27 11.54
CA LYS A 20 17.07 0.98 11.90
C LYS A 20 18.55 0.66 12.09
N THR A 21 19.42 1.25 11.29
CA THR A 21 20.85 1.33 11.64
C THR A 21 21.09 2.66 12.31
N ALA A 22 21.44 2.60 13.60
CA ALA A 22 21.90 3.73 14.38
C ALA A 22 23.37 4.00 14.05
N VAL A 23 23.72 5.27 13.81
CA VAL A 23 25.07 5.79 14.02
C VAL A 23 24.91 6.96 14.99
N GLN A 24 25.48 6.80 16.19
CA GLN A 24 25.66 7.87 17.18
C GLN A 24 26.75 8.83 16.68
N ASN A 25 26.56 10.14 16.91
CA ASN A 25 27.56 11.04 17.50
C ASN A 25 26.87 12.33 17.99
N ASP A 26 26.96 12.54 19.30
CA ASP A 26 27.00 13.76 20.13
C ASP A 26 25.99 14.94 20.00
N ILE A 27 25.45 15.31 21.17
CA ILE A 27 24.57 16.44 21.56
C ILE A 27 25.44 17.31 22.53
N PRO A 28 25.35 18.67 22.69
CA PRO A 28 24.13 19.25 23.28
C PRO A 28 23.76 20.77 23.18
N LYS A 29 22.51 21.02 23.64
CA LYS A 29 21.82 22.26 24.14
C LYS A 29 21.18 23.19 23.07
N ASN A 30 19.91 23.62 23.08
CA ASN A 30 18.79 23.67 24.05
C ASN A 30 17.42 23.76 23.29
N PRO A 31 16.24 23.55 23.95
CA PRO A 31 14.88 23.43 23.35
C PRO A 31 14.07 24.76 23.42
N PRO A 32 12.75 24.90 23.08
CA PRO A 32 11.68 24.04 22.46
C PRO A 32 10.96 24.83 21.28
N PRO A 33 9.66 24.65 20.85
CA PRO A 33 8.65 23.61 21.08
C PRO A 33 7.92 23.05 19.81
N ALA A 34 7.32 21.87 20.01
CA ALA A 34 6.03 21.39 19.47
C ALA A 34 5.78 21.28 17.94
N ALA A 35 6.04 20.09 17.38
CA ALA A 35 5.17 19.51 16.35
C ALA A 35 4.99 18.01 16.60
N LYS A 36 3.73 17.60 16.84
CA LYS A 36 3.34 16.22 17.16
C LYS A 36 3.32 15.35 15.90
N LYS A 37 4.09 14.26 15.98
CA LYS A 37 3.77 12.87 15.63
C LYS A 37 3.22 12.53 14.25
N GLN A 38 4.15 12.06 13.42
CA GLN A 38 4.15 10.76 12.73
C GLN A 38 2.93 9.86 12.90
N ASN A 39 2.34 9.58 11.75
CA ASN A 39 1.29 8.62 11.48
C ASN A 39 1.92 7.21 11.37
N ASN A 40 1.56 6.29 12.26
CA ASN A 40 1.86 4.88 12.08
C ASN A 40 0.74 4.00 12.65
N SER A 41 0.24 3.13 11.77
CA SER A 41 -0.56 1.91 11.98
C SER A 41 -1.05 1.61 13.41
N SER A 42 -2.31 1.93 13.68
CA SER A 42 -3.17 1.05 14.47
C SER A 42 -4.63 1.27 14.08
N THR A 43 -5.15 0.34 13.29
CA THR A 43 -6.57 0.15 13.02
C THR A 43 -7.24 -0.34 14.30
N LYS A 44 -7.58 0.57 15.20
CA LYS A 44 -8.62 0.39 16.20
C LYS A 44 -9.51 1.62 16.17
N ILE A 45 -10.80 1.37 15.95
CA ILE A 45 -11.92 2.29 15.92
C ILE A 45 -11.82 3.25 17.12
N TRP A 46 -11.27 4.45 16.91
CA TRP A 46 -11.08 5.48 17.94
C TRP A 46 -12.10 6.62 17.83
N SER A 47 -13.06 6.53 16.91
CA SER A 47 -14.18 7.48 16.80
C SER A 47 -15.22 7.33 17.91
N GLY A 48 -15.12 6.29 18.75
CA GLY A 48 -15.96 6.13 19.96
C GLY A 48 -15.38 6.76 21.23
N LEU A 49 -14.08 7.06 21.28
CA LEU A 49 -13.43 7.54 22.51
C LEU A 49 -13.52 9.07 22.70
N GLY A 50 -13.69 9.86 21.64
CA GLY A 50 -13.76 11.32 21.74
C GLY A 50 -14.96 11.80 22.59
N ALA A 51 -16.14 11.20 22.39
CA ALA A 51 -17.34 11.54 23.15
C ALA A 51 -17.33 10.98 24.60
N LEU A 52 -16.74 9.80 24.81
CA LEU A 52 -16.59 9.20 26.14
C LEU A 52 -15.51 9.89 26.99
N ALA A 53 -14.46 10.45 26.37
CA ALA A 53 -13.44 11.24 27.07
C ALA A 53 -14.02 12.54 27.66
N VAL A 54 -14.99 13.17 27.00
CA VAL A 54 -15.67 14.38 27.52
C VAL A 54 -16.55 14.03 28.73
N ILE A 55 -17.21 12.86 28.72
CA ILE A 55 -17.99 12.36 29.86
C ILE A 55 -17.06 11.94 31.03
N GLY A 56 -15.89 11.37 30.73
CA GLY A 56 -14.89 10.94 31.71
C GLY A 56 -14.11 12.08 32.38
N ILE A 57 -13.79 13.15 31.66
CA ILE A 57 -13.10 14.33 32.24
C ILE A 57 -14.03 15.08 33.21
N ALA A 58 -15.35 15.05 32.96
CA ALA A 58 -16.35 15.64 33.84
C ALA A 58 -16.59 14.85 35.15
N SER A 59 -16.19 13.58 35.23
CA SER A 59 -16.30 12.76 36.45
C SER A 59 -15.06 12.83 37.35
N VAL A 60 -13.87 13.06 36.78
CA VAL A 60 -12.62 13.19 37.57
C VAL A 60 -12.56 14.53 38.34
N ALA A 61 -13.17 15.59 37.81
CA ALA A 61 -13.27 16.88 38.50
C ALA A 61 -14.10 16.78 39.81
N ILE A 62 -15.13 15.94 39.83
CA ILE A 62 -15.99 15.69 41.00
C ILE A 62 -15.23 14.95 42.10
N TYR A 63 -14.29 14.06 41.74
CA TYR A 63 -13.51 13.31 42.73
C TYR A 63 -12.43 14.17 43.41
N ARG A 64 -11.89 15.19 42.71
CA ARG A 64 -10.95 16.17 43.30
C ARG A 64 -11.63 17.30 44.06
N ALA A 65 -12.87 17.65 43.74
CA ALA A 65 -13.65 18.64 44.51
C ALA A 65 -14.15 18.09 45.86
N ARG A 66 -14.01 16.78 46.12
CA ARG A 66 -14.46 16.12 47.35
C ARG A 66 -13.44 16.15 48.49
N SER A 67 -12.19 16.58 48.26
CA SER A 67 -11.15 16.62 49.30
C SER A 67 -11.08 17.93 50.09
N ASN A 68 -11.80 18.98 49.66
CA ASN A 68 -11.85 20.26 50.38
C ASN A 68 -13.29 20.57 50.79
N LYS A 69 -13.53 20.51 52.10
CA LYS A 69 -14.81 20.68 52.81
C LYS A 69 -15.58 21.97 52.45
N SER A 70 -16.92 21.92 52.52
CA SER A 70 -17.71 22.55 53.59
C SER A 70 -19.21 22.32 53.39
N GLU A 71 -19.91 22.06 54.50
CA GLU A 71 -21.37 22.00 54.60
C GLU A 71 -21.98 23.39 54.44
N THR A 72 -22.95 23.54 53.54
CA THR A 72 -24.05 24.53 53.63
C THR A 72 -25.22 24.08 52.74
N LEU A 73 -26.43 24.26 53.25
CA LEU A 73 -27.71 23.77 52.72
C LEU A 73 -28.19 24.51 51.44
N ASN A 74 -28.75 23.71 50.51
CA ASN A 74 -29.96 23.92 49.68
C ASN A 74 -30.02 24.69 48.32
N PRO A 75 -28.95 25.26 47.74
CA PRO A 75 -28.90 25.53 46.28
C PRO A 75 -27.98 24.56 45.51
N VAL A 76 -27.17 23.79 46.25
CA VAL A 76 -26.19 22.83 45.69
C VAL A 76 -26.86 21.53 45.23
N GLN A 77 -28.00 21.14 45.82
CA GLN A 77 -28.75 19.95 45.40
C GLN A 77 -29.44 20.16 44.05
N ASP A 78 -30.08 21.30 43.83
CA ASP A 78 -30.76 21.62 42.56
C ASP A 78 -29.78 21.75 41.40
N THR A 79 -28.63 22.40 41.61
CA THR A 79 -27.60 22.51 40.57
C THR A 79 -27.00 21.14 40.22
N LYS A 80 -26.77 20.28 41.21
CA LYS A 80 -26.31 18.90 40.98
C LYS A 80 -27.34 18.06 40.24
N GLN A 81 -28.62 18.24 40.56
CA GLN A 81 -29.72 17.55 39.90
C GLN A 81 -29.87 18.02 38.45
N ILE A 82 -29.82 19.33 38.19
CA ILE A 82 -29.81 19.92 36.84
C ILE A 82 -28.64 19.39 36.00
N ILE A 83 -27.42 19.35 36.56
CA ILE A 83 -26.24 18.81 35.87
C ILE A 83 -26.43 17.32 35.56
N LYS A 84 -26.98 16.55 36.49
CA LYS A 84 -27.25 15.12 36.30
C LYS A 84 -28.28 14.89 35.19
N ASP A 85 -29.37 15.65 35.20
CA ASP A 85 -30.45 15.53 34.22
C ASP A 85 -30.00 15.96 32.83
N LEU A 86 -29.23 17.05 32.74
CA LEU A 86 -28.63 17.51 31.48
C LEU A 86 -27.64 16.48 30.92
N LYS A 87 -26.80 15.87 31.78
CA LYS A 87 -25.90 14.77 31.38
C LYS A 87 -26.67 13.56 30.85
N VAL A 88 -27.74 13.17 31.53
CA VAL A 88 -28.59 12.04 31.10
C VAL A 88 -29.24 12.36 29.76
N LYS A 89 -29.83 13.55 29.61
CA LYS A 89 -30.47 14.00 28.36
C LYS A 89 -29.50 13.99 27.18
N ILE A 90 -28.34 14.62 27.31
CA ILE A 90 -27.30 14.67 26.27
C ILE A 90 -26.83 13.26 25.89
N LYS A 91 -26.58 12.41 26.89
CA LYS A 91 -26.14 11.04 26.67
C LYS A 91 -27.20 10.22 25.93
N THR A 92 -28.46 10.33 26.32
CA THR A 92 -29.56 9.60 25.71
C THR A 92 -29.79 10.04 24.27
N ASP A 93 -29.83 11.34 23.99
CA ASP A 93 -30.02 11.87 22.63
C ASP A 93 -28.86 11.43 21.69
N TYR A 94 -27.61 11.51 22.17
CA TYR A 94 -26.45 11.05 21.40
C TYR A 94 -26.53 9.54 21.09
N LEU A 95 -26.88 8.72 22.08
CA LEU A 95 -26.97 7.27 21.89
C LEU A 95 -28.11 6.90 20.93
N ASN A 96 -29.25 7.59 21.01
CA ASN A 96 -30.39 7.37 20.12
C ASN A 96 -30.03 7.72 18.67
N ARG A 97 -29.49 8.92 18.41
CA ARG A 97 -29.06 9.32 17.06
C ARG A 97 -27.94 8.46 16.50
N LYS A 98 -27.00 8.04 17.35
CA LYS A 98 -25.97 7.06 16.96
C LYS A 98 -26.60 5.73 16.54
N ALA A 99 -27.60 5.25 17.27
CA ALA A 99 -28.31 4.01 16.94
C ALA A 99 -29.10 4.15 15.63
N GLU A 100 -29.72 5.30 15.37
CA GLU A 100 -30.38 5.62 14.10
C GLU A 100 -29.41 5.59 12.93
N ILE A 101 -28.25 6.26 13.04
CA ILE A 101 -27.19 6.24 12.01
C ILE A 101 -26.72 4.80 11.74
N LEU A 102 -26.49 4.00 12.78
CA LEU A 102 -26.07 2.61 12.64
C LEU A 102 -27.14 1.75 11.96
N ASN A 103 -28.42 1.94 12.32
CA ASN A 103 -29.52 1.19 11.72
C ASN A 103 -29.79 1.60 10.27
N ALA A 104 -29.65 2.89 9.93
CA ALA A 104 -29.71 3.36 8.55
C ALA A 104 -28.53 2.81 7.74
N HIS A 105 -27.33 2.79 8.31
CA HIS A 105 -26.13 2.27 7.64
C HIS A 105 -26.15 0.76 7.39
N LYS A 106 -26.90 -0.03 8.18
CA LYS A 106 -27.14 -1.46 7.86
C LYS A 106 -27.78 -1.66 6.48
N LYS A 107 -28.43 -0.63 5.93
CA LYS A 107 -29.03 -0.62 4.59
C LYS A 107 -28.06 -0.15 3.49
N ASP A 108 -26.93 0.47 3.86
CA ASP A 108 -25.87 0.85 2.91
C ASP A 108 -25.11 -0.45 2.55
N SER A 109 -25.56 -1.16 1.52
CA SER A 109 -24.86 -2.34 1.01
C SER A 109 -23.68 -1.94 0.13
N VAL A 110 -22.69 -2.83 0.06
CA VAL A 110 -21.63 -2.75 -0.95
C VAL A 110 -22.28 -2.88 -2.34
N ASP A 111 -21.82 -2.09 -3.32
CA ASP A 111 -22.26 -2.26 -4.71
C ASP A 111 -21.62 -3.52 -5.32
N GLU A 112 -22.28 -4.65 -5.13
CA GLU A 112 -21.83 -5.96 -5.63
C GLU A 112 -21.79 -6.02 -7.16
N ASN A 113 -22.63 -5.25 -7.87
CA ASN A 113 -22.65 -5.22 -9.33
C ASN A 113 -21.41 -4.50 -9.87
N GLU A 114 -21.06 -3.36 -9.26
CA GLU A 114 -19.85 -2.63 -9.64
C GLU A 114 -18.59 -3.41 -9.25
N ILE A 115 -18.57 -4.07 -8.09
CA ILE A 115 -17.48 -4.98 -7.72
C ILE A 115 -17.33 -6.11 -8.75
N LYS A 116 -18.44 -6.71 -9.19
CA LYS A 116 -18.41 -7.79 -10.19
C LYS A 116 -17.76 -7.32 -11.48
N LYS A 117 -18.10 -6.13 -11.98
CA LYS A 117 -17.47 -5.53 -13.17
C LYS A 117 -15.94 -5.45 -13.05
N TYR A 118 -15.41 -5.03 -11.90
CA TYR A 118 -13.97 -4.98 -11.68
C TYR A 118 -13.36 -6.37 -11.45
N ILE A 119 -14.09 -7.32 -10.87
CA ILE A 119 -13.64 -8.72 -10.79
C ILE A 119 -13.47 -9.30 -12.21
N ASP A 120 -14.45 -9.07 -13.08
CA ASP A 120 -14.43 -9.54 -14.46
C ASP A 120 -13.26 -8.91 -15.23
N MET A 121 -13.04 -7.59 -15.11
CA MET A 121 -11.88 -6.91 -15.71
C MET A 121 -10.54 -7.46 -15.21
N LYS A 122 -10.43 -7.71 -13.90
CA LYS A 122 -9.22 -8.30 -13.31
C LYS A 122 -8.97 -9.71 -13.86
N GLN A 123 -10.04 -10.49 -14.02
CA GLN A 123 -9.97 -11.85 -14.54
C GLN A 123 -9.59 -11.85 -16.03
N GLU A 124 -10.19 -10.97 -16.83
CA GLU A 124 -9.87 -10.79 -18.25
C GLU A 124 -8.39 -10.45 -18.46
N ALA A 125 -7.84 -9.50 -17.71
CA ALA A 125 -6.41 -9.16 -17.78
C ALA A 125 -5.52 -10.35 -17.42
N SER A 126 -5.87 -11.09 -16.36
CA SER A 126 -5.15 -12.30 -15.94
C SER A 126 -5.19 -13.40 -16.99
N ASP A 127 -6.35 -13.63 -17.61
CA ASP A 127 -6.55 -14.69 -18.60
C ASP A 127 -5.91 -14.34 -19.95
N SER A 128 -5.86 -13.05 -20.32
CA SER A 128 -5.06 -12.57 -21.45
C SER A 128 -3.58 -12.96 -21.28
N ILE A 129 -2.98 -12.60 -20.13
CA ILE A 129 -1.58 -12.95 -19.82
C ILE A 129 -1.37 -14.48 -19.87
N LYS A 130 -2.25 -15.25 -19.22
CA LYS A 130 -2.13 -16.72 -19.20
C LYS A 130 -2.23 -17.33 -20.59
N THR A 131 -3.08 -16.78 -21.45
CA THR A 131 -3.25 -17.27 -22.83
C THR A 131 -1.98 -17.09 -23.63
N VAL A 132 -1.39 -15.88 -23.59
CA VAL A 132 -0.09 -15.61 -24.25
C VAL A 132 1.01 -16.52 -23.69
N LEU A 133 1.13 -16.63 -22.37
CA LEU A 133 2.13 -17.48 -21.74
C LEU A 133 1.94 -18.97 -22.06
N LYS A 134 0.70 -19.44 -22.19
CA LYS A 134 0.40 -20.83 -22.57
C LYS A 134 0.80 -21.13 -24.01
N ASN A 135 0.56 -20.19 -24.93
CA ASN A 135 1.01 -20.32 -26.32
C ASN A 135 2.55 -20.36 -26.40
N LEU A 136 3.22 -19.45 -25.70
CA LEU A 136 4.69 -19.43 -25.62
C LEU A 136 5.26 -20.66 -24.91
N GLN A 137 4.48 -21.33 -24.05
CA GLN A 137 4.93 -22.58 -23.45
C GLN A 137 5.13 -23.71 -24.47
N GLN A 138 4.46 -23.64 -25.62
CA GLN A 138 4.57 -24.60 -26.71
C GLN A 138 5.74 -24.25 -27.66
N ASP A 139 6.27 -23.03 -27.61
CA ASP A 139 7.44 -22.61 -28.40
C ASP A 139 8.72 -23.24 -27.81
N SER A 140 9.37 -24.08 -28.61
CA SER A 140 10.58 -24.81 -28.22
C SER A 140 11.77 -23.89 -27.95
N GLU A 141 11.94 -22.86 -28.76
CA GLU A 141 12.99 -21.85 -28.62
C GLU A 141 12.75 -21.00 -27.37
N TRP A 142 11.50 -20.61 -27.11
CA TRP A 142 11.13 -19.92 -25.88
C TRP A 142 11.51 -20.73 -24.63
N GLN A 143 11.18 -22.03 -24.62
CA GLN A 143 11.55 -22.92 -23.50
C GLN A 143 13.06 -23.08 -23.36
N GLU A 144 13.77 -23.23 -24.47
CA GLU A 144 15.23 -23.33 -24.51
C GLU A 144 15.88 -22.07 -23.91
N LEU A 145 15.53 -20.88 -24.41
CA LEU A 145 16.07 -19.61 -23.94
C LEU A 145 15.80 -19.38 -22.45
N ARG A 146 14.61 -19.75 -21.95
CA ARG A 146 14.30 -19.68 -20.51
C ARG A 146 15.17 -20.63 -19.68
N LYS A 147 15.49 -21.82 -20.18
CA LYS A 147 16.41 -22.77 -19.51
C LYS A 147 17.83 -22.20 -19.47
N ILE A 148 18.33 -21.67 -20.59
CA ILE A 148 19.65 -21.01 -20.67
C ILE A 148 19.71 -19.85 -19.67
N ARG A 149 18.73 -18.94 -19.71
CA ARG A 149 18.63 -17.80 -18.78
C ARG A 149 18.64 -18.24 -17.32
N LYS A 150 17.87 -19.27 -16.96
CA LYS A 150 17.85 -19.81 -15.59
C LYS A 150 19.21 -20.36 -15.16
N SER A 151 19.96 -20.95 -16.08
CA SER A 151 21.33 -21.42 -15.81
C SER A 151 22.28 -20.24 -15.59
N LEU A 152 22.26 -19.25 -16.48
CA LEU A 152 23.11 -18.05 -16.40
C LEU A 152 22.85 -17.22 -15.14
N LEU A 153 21.59 -17.08 -14.72
CA LEU A 153 21.23 -16.40 -13.47
C LEU A 153 21.82 -17.09 -12.23
N LYS A 154 21.97 -18.42 -12.25
CA LYS A 154 22.65 -19.13 -11.17
C LYS A 154 24.14 -18.81 -11.15
N THR A 155 24.77 -18.69 -12.32
CA THR A 155 26.18 -18.28 -12.42
C THR A 155 26.41 -16.91 -11.76
N LEU A 156 25.57 -15.92 -12.08
CA LEU A 156 25.62 -14.58 -11.47
C LEU A 156 25.44 -14.56 -9.95
N CYS A 157 24.69 -15.52 -9.39
CA CYS A 157 24.50 -15.62 -7.95
C CYS A 157 25.68 -16.28 -7.22
N SER A 158 26.46 -17.13 -7.91
CA SER A 158 27.49 -17.98 -7.30
C SER A 158 28.87 -17.34 -7.29
N ASP A 159 29.22 -16.61 -8.34
CA ASP A 159 30.49 -15.92 -8.48
C ASP A 159 30.17 -14.44 -8.74
N LYS A 160 30.81 -13.50 -8.04
CA LYS A 160 30.56 -12.06 -8.25
C LYS A 160 31.58 -11.41 -9.17
N ASN A 161 32.76 -12.00 -9.34
CA ASN A 161 33.88 -11.39 -10.05
C ASN A 161 34.56 -12.44 -10.94
N GLY A 162 34.24 -12.44 -12.24
CA GLY A 162 34.87 -13.36 -13.19
C GLY A 162 34.38 -13.15 -14.62
N GLU A 163 35.18 -13.53 -15.62
CA GLU A 163 34.83 -13.39 -17.04
C GLU A 163 33.50 -14.08 -17.38
N GLN A 164 33.24 -15.22 -16.75
CA GLN A 164 32.00 -15.98 -16.93
C GLN A 164 30.75 -15.22 -16.45
N ASN A 165 30.87 -14.36 -15.43
CA ASN A 165 29.76 -13.50 -15.02
C ASN A 165 29.50 -12.37 -16.01
N ASN A 166 30.55 -11.77 -16.57
CA ASN A 166 30.41 -10.75 -17.60
C ASN A 166 29.72 -11.32 -18.85
N ILE A 167 30.13 -12.50 -19.28
CA ILE A 167 29.49 -13.24 -20.39
C ILE A 167 28.03 -13.55 -20.04
N ALA A 168 27.77 -14.10 -18.85
CA ALA A 168 26.42 -14.43 -18.41
C ALA A 168 25.50 -13.21 -18.36
N SER A 169 26.00 -12.08 -17.87
CA SER A 169 25.27 -10.81 -17.81
C SER A 169 24.86 -10.34 -19.21
N LYS A 170 25.80 -10.22 -20.15
CA LYS A 170 25.51 -9.80 -21.54
C LYS A 170 24.57 -10.78 -22.25
N LYS A 171 24.70 -12.08 -22.00
CA LYS A 171 23.76 -13.08 -22.54
C LYS A 171 22.37 -12.97 -21.97
N ILE A 172 22.22 -12.71 -20.67
CA ILE A 172 20.89 -12.54 -20.05
C ILE A 172 20.17 -11.34 -20.66
N GLU A 173 20.89 -10.25 -20.91
CA GLU A 173 20.37 -9.06 -21.58
C GLU A 173 19.83 -9.40 -22.98
N LEU A 174 20.64 -10.06 -23.81
CA LEU A 174 20.19 -10.54 -25.12
C LEU A 174 18.97 -11.46 -25.02
N ILE A 175 18.97 -12.41 -24.09
CA ILE A 175 17.83 -13.31 -23.89
C ILE A 175 16.57 -12.52 -23.51
N ASN A 176 16.68 -11.57 -22.57
CA ASN A 176 15.55 -10.73 -22.16
C ASN A 176 14.94 -10.01 -23.37
N ASN A 177 15.77 -9.44 -24.23
CA ASN A 177 15.34 -8.72 -25.42
C ASN A 177 14.75 -9.65 -26.50
N ILE A 178 15.35 -10.83 -26.73
CA ILE A 178 14.80 -11.84 -27.65
C ILE A 178 13.42 -12.32 -27.17
N LEU A 179 13.28 -12.62 -25.88
CA LEU A 179 11.99 -13.03 -25.30
C LEU A 179 10.96 -11.92 -25.43
N THR A 180 11.35 -10.66 -25.22
CA THR A 180 10.45 -9.50 -25.40
C THR A 180 9.97 -9.40 -26.84
N CYS A 181 10.85 -9.59 -27.84
CA CYS A 181 10.45 -9.58 -29.25
C CYS A 181 9.52 -10.74 -29.62
N LYS A 182 9.63 -11.90 -28.95
CA LYS A 182 8.67 -13.01 -29.13
C LYS A 182 7.28 -12.69 -28.56
N LEU A 183 7.22 -11.87 -27.52
CA LEU A 183 5.96 -11.42 -26.90
C LEU A 183 5.33 -10.26 -27.66
N HIS A 184 6.18 -9.37 -28.16
CA HIS A 184 5.83 -8.09 -28.78
C HIS A 184 6.58 -7.96 -30.12
N PRO A 185 6.10 -8.60 -31.20
CA PRO A 185 6.80 -8.60 -32.49
C PRO A 185 7.02 -7.21 -33.08
N GLU A 186 6.24 -6.20 -32.67
CA GLU A 186 6.46 -4.81 -33.06
C GLU A 186 7.82 -4.24 -32.57
N GLN A 187 8.44 -4.89 -31.57
CA GLN A 187 9.72 -4.50 -30.98
C GLN A 187 10.94 -5.03 -31.74
N ILE A 188 10.73 -5.84 -32.78
CA ILE A 188 11.83 -6.44 -33.55
C ILE A 188 12.71 -5.36 -34.20
N GLN A 189 12.13 -4.27 -34.70
CA GLN A 189 12.91 -3.20 -35.29
C GLN A 189 13.76 -2.47 -34.24
N ALA A 190 13.15 -2.08 -33.11
CA ALA A 190 13.88 -1.48 -32.00
C ALA A 190 15.02 -2.38 -31.50
N PHE A 191 14.82 -3.70 -31.48
CA PHE A 191 15.90 -4.65 -31.17
C PHE A 191 17.09 -4.53 -32.12
N LYS A 192 16.82 -4.48 -33.43
CA LYS A 192 17.86 -4.35 -34.46
C LYS A 192 18.59 -3.01 -34.34
N ASP A 193 17.86 -1.93 -34.14
CA ASP A 193 18.42 -0.58 -34.00
C ASP A 193 19.36 -0.49 -32.77
N ASN A 194 18.98 -1.14 -31.66
CA ASN A 194 19.76 -1.08 -30.42
C ASN A 194 20.93 -2.07 -30.36
N THR A 195 20.78 -3.26 -30.95
CA THR A 195 21.82 -4.32 -30.89
C THR A 195 22.68 -4.37 -32.14
N LEU A 196 22.25 -3.70 -33.21
CA LEU A 196 22.82 -3.73 -34.55
C LEU A 196 22.86 -5.13 -35.18
N MET A 197 21.96 -6.01 -34.73
CA MET A 197 21.99 -7.43 -35.03
C MET A 197 20.58 -8.01 -35.19
N ASP A 198 20.46 -9.06 -36.01
CA ASP A 198 19.23 -9.83 -36.14
C ASP A 198 18.96 -10.71 -34.91
N ILE A 199 17.69 -10.97 -34.60
CA ILE A 199 17.28 -11.86 -33.50
C ILE A 199 17.89 -13.26 -33.64
N SER A 200 17.98 -13.78 -34.87
CA SER A 200 18.57 -15.09 -35.14
C SER A 200 20.05 -15.14 -34.77
N ASP A 201 20.83 -14.12 -35.14
CA ASP A 201 22.25 -14.01 -34.80
C ASP A 201 22.45 -13.87 -33.29
N ALA A 202 21.59 -13.09 -32.63
CA ALA A 202 21.60 -12.94 -31.18
C ALA A 202 21.34 -14.28 -30.47
N ALA A 203 20.39 -15.06 -30.98
CA ALA A 203 20.05 -16.37 -30.45
C ALA A 203 21.19 -17.38 -30.66
N GLU A 204 21.93 -17.32 -31.78
CA GLU A 204 23.14 -18.11 -32.00
C GLU A 204 24.24 -17.78 -30.98
N ILE A 205 24.52 -16.49 -30.74
CA ILE A 205 25.49 -16.04 -29.73
C ILE A 205 25.11 -16.56 -28.34
N VAL A 206 23.83 -16.48 -27.98
CA VAL A 206 23.34 -16.97 -26.68
C VAL A 206 23.66 -18.46 -26.49
N ARG A 207 23.45 -19.28 -27.53
CA ARG A 207 23.68 -20.74 -27.51
C ARG A 207 25.16 -21.12 -27.50
N LYS A 208 26.03 -20.32 -28.12
CA LYS A 208 27.46 -20.62 -28.26
C LYS A 208 28.19 -20.56 -26.90
N PRO A 209 28.95 -21.59 -26.48
CA PRO A 209 29.77 -21.50 -25.27
C PRO A 209 30.97 -20.57 -25.51
N PHE A 210 31.37 -19.82 -24.47
CA PHE A 210 32.54 -18.94 -24.50
C PHE A 210 33.37 -19.13 -23.23
N ASN A 211 34.68 -19.25 -23.38
CA ASN A 211 35.59 -19.43 -22.25
C ASN A 211 36.08 -18.08 -21.73
N THR A 212 36.22 -17.11 -22.62
CA THR A 212 36.71 -15.76 -22.30
C THR A 212 35.77 -14.67 -22.79
N ILE A 213 35.81 -13.51 -22.12
CA ILE A 213 35.00 -12.35 -22.53
C ILE A 213 35.42 -11.83 -23.90
N LYS A 214 36.72 -11.92 -24.24
CA LYS A 214 37.25 -11.48 -25.55
C LYS A 214 36.70 -12.32 -26.70
N GLU A 215 36.57 -13.64 -26.51
CA GLU A 215 35.93 -14.52 -27.50
C GLU A 215 34.48 -14.12 -27.73
N PHE A 216 33.75 -13.84 -26.64
CA PHE A 216 32.37 -13.37 -26.70
C PHE A 216 32.25 -12.05 -27.46
N GLU A 217 33.08 -11.06 -27.11
CA GLU A 217 33.02 -9.72 -27.73
C GLU A 217 33.38 -9.73 -29.21
N LYS A 218 34.36 -10.56 -29.59
CA LYS A 218 34.70 -10.76 -31.00
C LYS A 218 33.54 -11.36 -31.80
N GLU A 219 32.89 -12.37 -31.25
CA GLU A 219 31.72 -12.97 -31.91
C GLU A 219 30.56 -11.98 -31.99
N TYR A 220 30.29 -11.26 -30.89
CA TYR A 220 29.24 -10.27 -30.80
C TYR A 220 29.41 -9.19 -31.87
N ALA A 221 30.60 -8.59 -31.96
CA ALA A 221 30.92 -7.58 -32.96
C ALA A 221 30.83 -8.12 -34.41
N ALA A 222 31.24 -9.38 -34.64
CA ALA A 222 31.15 -9.99 -35.96
C ALA A 222 29.71 -10.22 -36.47
N LYS A 223 28.73 -10.23 -35.56
CA LYS A 223 27.31 -10.38 -35.88
C LYS A 223 26.57 -9.04 -36.00
N GLN A 224 27.23 -7.92 -35.67
CA GLN A 224 26.67 -6.60 -35.89
C GLN A 224 26.79 -6.23 -37.37
N LYS A 225 25.65 -6.02 -38.03
CA LYS A 225 25.56 -5.84 -39.49
C LYS A 225 24.92 -4.50 -39.89
N TYR A 226 24.30 -3.82 -38.93
CA TYR A 226 23.58 -2.58 -39.17
C TYR A 226 24.39 -1.36 -38.70
N GLU A 227 24.18 -0.23 -39.37
CA GLU A 227 24.69 1.05 -38.90
C GLU A 227 23.87 1.52 -37.70
N PHE A 228 24.51 2.23 -36.79
CA PHE A 228 23.89 2.69 -35.57
C PHE A 228 22.80 3.73 -35.86
N GLU A 229 21.55 3.31 -35.66
CA GLU A 229 20.40 4.19 -35.66
C GLU A 229 19.85 4.22 -34.23
N PHE A 230 20.06 5.34 -33.53
CA PHE A 230 19.69 5.44 -32.11
C PHE A 230 18.18 5.50 -31.95
N ASN A 231 17.60 4.43 -31.42
CA ASN A 231 16.17 4.32 -31.14
C ASN A 231 15.94 3.79 -29.72
N LEU A 232 15.64 4.66 -28.76
CA LEU A 232 15.27 4.27 -27.40
C LEU A 232 13.81 3.81 -27.37
N ASP A 233 13.57 2.49 -27.33
CA ASP A 233 12.25 1.92 -27.05
C ASP A 233 12.17 1.47 -25.58
N ASP A 234 11.09 1.88 -24.89
CA ASP A 234 10.86 1.70 -23.46
C ASP A 234 10.69 0.22 -23.03
N LYS A 235 10.50 -0.72 -23.98
CA LYS A 235 10.27 -2.14 -23.68
C LYS A 235 11.54 -3.01 -23.69
N LEU A 236 12.68 -2.52 -24.18
CA LEU A 236 13.93 -3.30 -24.20
C LEU A 236 14.68 -3.21 -22.85
N PHE A 237 15.28 -4.32 -22.46
CA PHE A 237 15.93 -4.49 -21.16
C PHE A 237 17.44 -4.57 -21.31
N PHE A 238 18.13 -3.45 -21.13
CA PHE A 238 19.61 -3.39 -21.04
C PHE A 238 20.12 -3.74 -19.63
N THR A 239 19.39 -4.61 -18.91
CA THR A 239 19.73 -5.01 -17.54
C THR A 239 19.71 -6.53 -17.40
N ASN A 240 20.56 -7.03 -16.50
CA ASN A 240 20.67 -8.45 -16.17
C ASN A 240 19.63 -8.92 -15.12
N CYS A 241 18.62 -8.09 -14.87
CA CYS A 241 17.66 -8.30 -13.80
C CYS A 241 16.59 -9.36 -14.13
N ASN A 242 15.91 -9.81 -13.08
CA ASN A 242 14.73 -10.64 -13.23
C ASN A 242 13.56 -9.82 -13.75
N LEU A 243 13.03 -10.21 -14.91
CA LEU A 243 11.82 -9.60 -15.46
C LEU A 243 10.59 -10.09 -14.68
N SER A 244 9.82 -9.14 -14.19
CA SER A 244 8.51 -9.34 -13.58
C SER A 244 7.41 -9.37 -14.64
N LEU A 245 6.20 -9.78 -14.25
CA LEU A 245 5.03 -9.69 -15.13
C LEU A 245 4.71 -8.25 -15.52
N ARG A 246 5.02 -7.27 -14.68
CA ARG A 246 4.77 -5.85 -14.97
C ARG A 246 5.71 -5.32 -16.04
N ASP A 247 6.93 -5.85 -16.10
CA ASP A 247 7.91 -5.47 -17.12
C ASP A 247 7.48 -6.02 -18.49
N ILE A 248 6.91 -7.22 -18.52
CA ILE A 248 6.56 -7.94 -19.75
C ILE A 248 5.14 -7.60 -20.26
N PHE A 249 4.19 -7.43 -19.35
CA PHE A 249 2.77 -7.17 -19.62
C PHE A 249 2.32 -5.88 -18.90
N PRO A 250 2.91 -4.72 -19.24
CA PRO A 250 2.68 -3.48 -18.49
C PRO A 250 1.22 -3.04 -18.54
N GLU A 251 0.55 -3.21 -19.68
CA GLU A 251 -0.83 -2.77 -19.87
C GLU A 251 -1.84 -3.67 -19.15
N GLU A 252 -1.68 -4.98 -19.23
CA GLU A 252 -2.51 -5.94 -18.51
C GLU A 252 -2.33 -5.82 -17.00
N MET A 253 -1.09 -5.61 -16.54
CA MET A 253 -0.81 -5.41 -15.12
C MET A 253 -1.38 -4.08 -14.60
N LYS A 254 -1.33 -2.99 -15.38
CA LYS A 254 -2.02 -1.73 -15.05
C LYS A 254 -3.52 -1.94 -14.87
N LYS A 255 -4.17 -2.64 -15.82
CA LYS A 255 -5.61 -2.96 -15.73
C LYS A 255 -5.93 -3.82 -14.50
N TYR A 256 -5.12 -4.84 -14.24
CA TYR A 256 -5.28 -5.72 -13.09
C TYR A 256 -5.19 -4.96 -11.77
N ASP A 257 -4.16 -4.11 -11.62
CA ASP A 257 -3.92 -3.35 -10.39
C ASP A 257 -5.01 -2.29 -10.17
N PHE A 258 -5.43 -1.60 -11.22
CA PHE A 258 -6.55 -0.66 -11.17
C PHE A 258 -7.85 -1.33 -10.70
N ALA A 259 -8.20 -2.47 -11.29
CA ALA A 259 -9.40 -3.22 -10.90
C ALA A 259 -9.31 -3.69 -9.44
N LYS A 260 -8.15 -4.16 -9.00
CA LYS A 260 -7.91 -4.57 -7.61
C LYS A 260 -8.10 -3.41 -6.63
N GLU A 261 -7.58 -2.22 -6.96
CA GLU A 261 -7.75 -1.02 -6.15
C GLU A 261 -9.22 -0.63 -6.04
N LYS A 262 -9.95 -0.58 -7.16
CA LYS A 262 -11.38 -0.24 -7.18
C LYS A 262 -12.23 -1.19 -6.36
N ILE A 263 -11.97 -2.50 -6.43
CA ILE A 263 -12.66 -3.49 -5.57
C ILE A 263 -12.41 -3.18 -4.08
N SER A 264 -11.18 -2.83 -3.71
CA SER A 264 -10.84 -2.47 -2.33
C SER A 264 -11.52 -1.19 -1.89
N GLU A 265 -11.60 -0.17 -2.76
CA GLU A 265 -12.29 1.08 -2.48
C GLU A 265 -13.78 0.86 -2.23
N LEU A 266 -14.48 0.15 -3.13
CA LEU A 266 -15.92 -0.13 -3.02
C LEU A 266 -16.26 -0.92 -1.75
N LYS A 267 -15.40 -1.86 -1.34
CA LYS A 267 -15.57 -2.62 -0.09
C LYS A 267 -15.37 -1.75 1.17
N LEU A 268 -14.61 -0.67 1.07
CA LEU A 268 -14.33 0.25 2.18
C LEU A 268 -15.29 1.45 2.22
N GLU A 269 -15.94 1.77 1.11
CA GLU A 269 -16.82 2.93 0.97
C GLU A 269 -17.95 2.97 2.00
N PRO A 270 -18.70 1.88 2.28
CA PRO A 270 -19.71 1.91 3.34
C PRO A 270 -19.10 2.29 4.69
N LYS A 271 -17.96 1.70 5.06
CA LYS A 271 -17.28 2.02 6.33
C LYS A 271 -16.82 3.47 6.40
N ARG A 272 -16.36 4.05 5.28
CA ARG A 272 -15.99 5.47 5.18
C ARG A 272 -17.23 6.36 5.38
N LYS A 273 -18.34 6.08 4.69
CA LYS A 273 -19.62 6.80 4.85
C LYS A 273 -20.12 6.75 6.29
N LEU A 274 -20.06 5.59 6.95
CA LEU A 274 -20.42 5.45 8.36
C LEU A 274 -19.52 6.30 9.26
N HIS A 275 -18.21 6.24 9.04
CA HIS A 275 -17.25 7.02 9.82
C HIS A 275 -17.54 8.52 9.71
N GLU A 276 -17.76 9.03 8.51
CA GLU A 276 -18.10 10.44 8.28
C GLU A 276 -19.40 10.85 8.99
N LYS A 277 -20.48 10.04 8.88
CA LYS A 277 -21.76 10.30 9.58
C LYS A 277 -21.57 10.35 11.10
N LEU A 278 -20.79 9.43 11.67
CA LEU A 278 -20.51 9.40 13.11
C LEU A 278 -19.63 10.57 13.56
N THR A 279 -18.68 11.00 12.74
CA THR A 279 -17.85 12.19 13.01
C THR A 279 -18.69 13.46 13.02
N LYS A 280 -19.57 13.65 12.02
CA LYS A 280 -20.51 14.79 11.98
C LYS A 280 -21.41 14.82 13.21
N LEU A 281 -21.97 13.68 13.63
CA LEU A 281 -22.76 13.59 14.86
C LEU A 281 -21.94 14.02 16.10
N ALA A 282 -20.68 13.62 16.20
CA ALA A 282 -19.83 14.00 17.31
C ALA A 282 -19.54 15.52 17.32
N GLU A 283 -19.32 16.12 16.16
CA GLU A 283 -19.12 17.57 16.00
C GLU A 283 -20.37 18.37 16.35
N GLU A 284 -21.55 17.93 15.87
CA GLU A 284 -22.85 18.51 16.23
C GLU A 284 -23.03 18.55 17.75
N PHE A 285 -22.80 17.42 18.43
CA PHE A 285 -22.92 17.37 19.89
C PHE A 285 -21.85 18.18 20.61
N HIS A 286 -20.63 18.27 20.08
CA HIS A 286 -19.61 19.14 20.66
C HIS A 286 -20.02 20.63 20.65
N SER A 287 -20.76 21.03 19.62
CA SER A 287 -21.24 22.39 19.37
C SER A 287 -22.65 22.68 19.91
N CYS A 288 -23.35 21.67 20.42
CA CYS A 288 -24.73 21.79 20.91
C CYS A 288 -24.84 22.67 22.16
N GLU A 289 -25.89 23.49 22.22
CA GLU A 289 -26.18 24.39 23.33
C GLU A 289 -26.30 23.69 24.68
N ASP A 290 -26.88 22.49 24.73
CA ASP A 290 -26.98 21.73 25.99
C ASP A 290 -25.58 21.30 26.49
N VAL A 291 -24.65 20.97 25.58
CA VAL A 291 -23.25 20.65 25.94
C VAL A 291 -22.47 21.91 26.32
N LYS A 292 -22.71 23.05 25.66
CA LYS A 292 -22.14 24.35 26.06
C LYS A 292 -22.64 24.77 27.43
N LYS A 293 -23.96 24.66 27.70
CA LYS A 293 -24.57 24.89 29.01
C LYS A 293 -23.94 24.00 30.06
N LEU A 294 -23.76 22.70 29.77
CA LEU A 294 -23.08 21.78 30.68
C LEU A 294 -21.62 22.19 30.95
N LYS A 295 -20.87 22.62 29.93
CA LYS A 295 -19.50 23.14 30.08
C LYS A 295 -19.46 24.41 30.92
N ASN A 296 -20.40 25.33 30.70
CA ASN A 296 -20.50 26.60 31.43
C ASN A 296 -20.89 26.37 32.89
N LEU A 297 -21.87 25.50 33.17
CA LEU A 297 -22.26 25.10 34.53
C LEU A 297 -21.12 24.40 35.29
N ASN A 298 -20.24 23.68 34.58
CA ASN A 298 -19.02 23.11 35.16
C ASN A 298 -17.85 24.13 35.25
N GLY A 299 -17.93 25.27 34.55
CA GLY A 299 -16.89 26.30 34.50
C GLY A 299 -17.12 27.45 35.50
N THR A 300 -18.32 27.60 36.03
CA THR A 300 -18.71 28.63 37.00
C THR A 300 -18.09 28.49 38.39
N ASP A 301 -17.41 27.38 38.72
CA ASP A 301 -16.61 27.27 39.97
C ASP A 301 -15.23 27.97 39.89
N LYS A 302 -14.94 28.72 38.80
CA LYS A 302 -13.65 29.42 38.62
C LYS A 302 -13.72 30.95 38.51
N GLN A 303 -14.87 31.58 38.75
CA GLN A 303 -14.93 33.04 38.91
C GLN A 303 -15.18 33.38 40.38
N THR A 304 -14.13 33.31 41.19
CA THR A 304 -14.03 34.23 42.33
C THR A 304 -13.88 35.64 41.75
N SER A 305 -14.86 36.50 42.03
CA SER A 305 -14.79 37.94 41.81
C SER A 305 -13.44 38.51 42.30
N PRO A 306 -12.91 39.57 41.65
CA PRO A 306 -11.77 40.27 42.20
C PRO A 306 -12.24 40.98 43.47
N VAL A 307 -11.66 40.64 44.61
CA VAL A 307 -11.73 41.53 45.77
C VAL A 307 -10.78 42.68 45.46
N ILE A 308 -11.38 43.84 45.17
CA ILE A 308 -10.73 45.14 45.10
C ILE A 308 -10.64 45.69 46.53
N ALA A 309 -9.47 46.27 46.83
CA ALA A 309 -9.04 47.05 47.99
C ALA A 309 -8.80 46.27 49.30
#